data_AF-A0A063ZN86-F1
#
_entry.id   AF-A0A063ZN86-F1
#
_cell.length_a   1.000
_cell.length_b   1.000
_cell.length_c   1.000
_cell.angle_alpha   90.00
_cell.angle_beta   90.00
_cell.angle_gamma   90.00
#
_symmetry.space_group_name_H-M   'P 1'
#
loop_
_entity.id
_entity.type
_entity.pdbx_description
1 polymer ?
#
loop_
_entity_poly.entity_id
_entity_poly.type
_entity_poly.pdbx_seq_one_letter_code
_entity_poly.pdbx_strand_id
1 'polypeptide(L)'
;MSAIVVDTSVVVKWYIPEQHHEQARALRDAYLEGKFDLVAPALMPFEAINALRYSGHYDGDRLEAAAESLPEYGIDLVPFTESGSVAAIADDLDSTIYDASYVALAQKLDTKVYTADRKLLEDLDSEYTELAEHIRRYS
;
A
#
# COMPACT_ATOMS: atom_id res chain seq x y z
N MET A 1 -10.29 -9.37 13.97
CA MET A 1 -8.85 -9.40 13.64
C MET A 1 -8.46 -7.98 13.30
N SER A 2 -7.23 -7.56 13.58
CA SER A 2 -6.76 -6.23 13.20
C SER A 2 -6.53 -6.19 11.69
N ALA A 3 -6.87 -5.08 11.05
CA ALA A 3 -6.64 -4.87 9.62
C ALA A 3 -5.55 -3.78 9.46
N ILE A 4 -4.69 -3.92 8.46
CA ILE A 4 -3.61 -2.98 8.16
C ILE A 4 -3.72 -2.55 6.71
N VAL A 5 -3.63 -1.24 6.47
CA VAL A 5 -3.58 -0.74 5.10
C VAL A 5 -2.17 -0.94 4.54
N VAL A 6 -2.07 -1.50 3.33
CA VAL A 6 -0.78 -1.68 2.64
C VAL A 6 -0.74 -0.82 1.39
N ASP A 7 0.28 0.02 1.30
CA ASP A 7 0.54 0.83 0.11
C ASP A 7 1.16 -0.01 -1.02
N THR A 8 0.85 0.34 -2.26
CA THR A 8 1.48 -0.18 -3.47
C THR A 8 3.00 -0.23 -3.35
N SER A 9 3.62 0.82 -2.82
CA SER A 9 5.09 0.90 -2.70
C SER A 9 5.69 -0.22 -1.83
N VAL A 10 4.92 -0.78 -0.89
CA VAL A 10 5.30 -1.94 -0.08
C VAL A 10 5.06 -3.25 -0.84
N VAL A 11 3.91 -3.37 -1.52
CA VAL A 11 3.56 -4.55 -2.33
C VAL A 11 4.57 -4.77 -3.46
N VAL A 12 4.98 -3.72 -4.16
CA VAL A 12 6.01 -3.77 -5.22
C VAL A 12 7.32 -4.32 -4.67
N LYS A 13 7.66 -3.99 -3.43
CA LYS A 13 8.84 -4.55 -2.76
C LYS A 13 8.71 -6.03 -2.49
N TRP A 14 7.57 -6.71 -2.61
CA TRP A 14 7.55 -8.19 -2.57
C TRP A 14 8.15 -8.82 -3.83
N TYR A 15 8.12 -8.09 -4.94
CA TYR A 15 8.55 -8.54 -6.26
C TYR A 15 9.97 -8.09 -6.61
N ILE A 16 10.44 -6.97 -6.05
CA ILE A 16 11.75 -6.40 -6.35
C ILE A 16 12.61 -6.38 -5.07
N PRO A 17 13.78 -7.05 -5.05
CA PRO A 17 14.68 -7.10 -3.90
C PRO A 17 15.50 -5.82 -3.76
N GLU A 18 14.82 -4.72 -3.41
CA GLU A 18 15.41 -3.40 -3.18
C GLU A 18 15.48 -3.03 -1.69
N GLN A 19 15.94 -1.82 -1.40
CA GLN A 19 15.94 -1.28 -0.03
C GLN A 19 14.55 -1.46 0.61
N HIS A 20 14.55 -2.02 1.83
CA HIS A 20 13.37 -2.35 2.63
C HIS A 20 12.52 -3.55 2.16
N HIS A 21 13.03 -4.34 1.20
CA HIS A 21 12.40 -5.60 0.77
C HIS A 21 12.20 -6.60 1.92
N GLU A 22 13.17 -6.72 2.83
CA GLU A 22 13.09 -7.66 3.96
C GLU A 22 11.93 -7.30 4.91
N GLN A 23 11.77 -6.01 5.25
CA GLN A 23 10.66 -5.55 6.08
C GLN A 23 9.32 -5.69 5.37
N ALA A 24 9.25 -5.39 4.07
CA ALA A 24 8.05 -5.60 3.27
C ALA A 24 7.63 -7.08 3.26
N ARG A 25 8.59 -8.00 3.13
CA ARG A 25 8.34 -9.44 3.20
C ARG A 25 7.98 -9.93 4.60
N ALA A 26 8.58 -9.37 5.66
CA ALA A 26 8.19 -9.68 7.02
C ALA A 26 6.72 -9.33 7.27
N LEU A 27 6.24 -8.18 6.79
CA LEU A 27 4.83 -7.78 6.86
C LEU A 27 3.93 -8.74 6.10
N ARG A 28 4.32 -9.12 4.89
CA ARG A 28 3.60 -10.12 4.08
C ARG A 28 3.53 -11.48 4.76
N ASP A 29 4.65 -11.97 5.27
CA ASP A 29 4.73 -13.29 5.87
C ASP A 29 3.89 -13.34 7.16
N ALA A 30 3.89 -12.27 7.97
CA ALA A 30 2.99 -12.10 9.11
C ALA A 30 1.50 -12.11 8.73
N TYR A 31 1.15 -11.47 7.62
CA TYR A 31 -0.20 -11.52 7.04
C TYR A 31 -0.58 -12.94 6.61
N LEU A 32 0.30 -13.64 5.87
CA LEU A 32 0.09 -15.02 5.42
C LEU A 32 -0.01 -16.02 6.59
N GLU A 33 0.61 -15.71 7.73
CA GLU A 33 0.48 -16.45 9.00
C GLU A 33 -0.83 -16.15 9.75
N GLY A 34 -1.67 -15.23 9.25
CA GLY A 34 -2.96 -14.88 9.83
C GLY A 34 -2.88 -13.95 11.05
N LYS A 35 -1.78 -13.19 11.23
CA LYS A 35 -1.64 -12.25 12.36
C LYS A 35 -2.58 -11.05 12.25
N PHE A 36 -2.91 -10.64 11.04
CA PHE A 36 -3.80 -9.54 10.68
C PHE A 36 -4.25 -9.70 9.23
N ASP A 37 -5.27 -8.95 8.83
CA ASP A 37 -5.72 -8.85 7.44
C ASP A 37 -5.03 -7.66 6.75
N LEU A 38 -4.81 -7.76 5.43
CA LEU A 38 -4.32 -6.65 4.62
C LEU A 38 -5.45 -6.07 3.79
N VAL A 39 -5.55 -4.75 3.80
CA VAL A 39 -6.54 -3.97 3.06
C VAL A 39 -5.83 -2.94 2.18
N ALA A 40 -6.39 -2.65 1.02
CA ALA A 40 -5.90 -1.60 0.14
C ALA A 40 -7.04 -1.00 -0.68
N PRO A 41 -6.90 0.24 -1.20
CA PRO A 41 -7.78 0.75 -2.25
C PRO A 41 -7.80 -0.21 -3.46
N ALA A 42 -8.95 -0.37 -4.12
CA ALA A 42 -9.09 -1.22 -5.32
C ALA A 42 -8.23 -0.77 -6.52
N LEU A 43 -7.66 0.43 -6.43
CA LEU A 43 -6.63 0.99 -7.29
C LEU A 43 -5.28 0.25 -7.19
N MET A 44 -4.92 -0.26 -6.00
CA MET A 44 -3.59 -0.78 -5.69
C MET A 44 -3.05 -1.79 -6.71
N PRO A 45 -3.83 -2.77 -7.21
CA PRO A 45 -3.32 -3.69 -8.22
C PRO A 45 -2.87 -3.00 -9.51
N PHE A 46 -3.59 -1.96 -9.95
CA PHE A 46 -3.21 -1.20 -11.15
C PHE A 46 -1.91 -0.44 -10.93
N GLU A 47 -1.73 0.17 -9.76
CA GLU A 47 -0.50 0.87 -9.42
C GLU A 47 0.67 -0.10 -9.28
N ALA A 48 0.48 -1.25 -8.65
CA ALA A 48 1.51 -2.26 -8.46
C ALA A 48 2.02 -2.77 -9.82
N ILE A 49 1.13 -3.17 -10.71
CA ILE A 49 1.51 -3.64 -12.05
C ILE A 49 2.14 -2.52 -12.88
N ASN A 50 1.65 -1.28 -12.75
CA ASN A 50 2.26 -0.14 -13.41
C ASN A 50 3.68 0.14 -12.90
N ALA A 51 3.89 0.11 -11.58
CA ALA A 51 5.21 0.28 -10.97
C ALA A 51 6.18 -0.84 -11.39
N LEU A 52 5.73 -2.10 -11.43
CA LEU A 52 6.55 -3.21 -11.93
C LEU A 52 6.93 -3.00 -13.40
N ARG A 53 5.99 -2.62 -14.26
CA ARG A 53 6.25 -2.34 -15.67
C ARG A 53 7.34 -1.28 -15.87
N TYR A 54 7.33 -0.23 -15.07
CA TYR A 54 8.28 0.88 -15.17
C TYR A 54 9.55 0.70 -14.32
N SER A 55 9.64 -0.37 -13.54
CA SER A 55 10.82 -0.68 -12.73
C SER A 55 12.07 -1.06 -13.55
N GLY A 56 11.89 -1.44 -14.82
CA GLY A 56 12.96 -2.01 -15.65
C GLY A 56 13.28 -3.48 -15.35
N HIS A 57 12.55 -4.11 -14.41
CA HIS A 57 12.73 -5.51 -14.05
C HIS A 57 11.62 -6.45 -14.56
N TYR A 58 10.45 -5.91 -14.94
CA TYR A 58 9.28 -6.69 -15.35
C TYR A 58 8.76 -6.24 -16.71
N ASP A 59 8.78 -7.14 -17.69
CA ASP A 59 8.27 -6.97 -19.04
C ASP A 59 7.73 -8.31 -19.60
N GLY A 60 6.91 -8.23 -20.66
CA GLY A 60 6.31 -9.39 -21.32
C GLY A 60 5.69 -10.40 -20.35
N ASP A 61 6.01 -11.68 -20.55
CA ASP A 61 5.54 -12.81 -19.74
C ASP A 61 5.79 -12.63 -18.23
N ARG A 62 6.87 -11.94 -17.85
CA ARG A 62 7.19 -11.72 -16.44
C ARG A 62 6.21 -10.73 -15.79
N LEU A 63 5.79 -9.70 -16.52
CA LEU A 63 4.80 -8.75 -16.06
C LEU A 63 3.40 -9.40 -16.00
N GLU A 64 3.07 -10.24 -16.98
CA GLU A 64 1.82 -11.02 -16.98
C GLU A 64 1.76 -11.98 -15.78
N ALA A 65 2.83 -12.74 -15.52
CA ALA A 65 2.91 -13.60 -14.35
C ALA A 65 2.79 -12.82 -13.03
N ALA A 66 3.33 -11.60 -12.94
CA ALA A 66 3.14 -10.75 -11.78
C ALA A 66 1.66 -10.33 -11.62
N ALA A 67 0.99 -9.97 -12.71
CA ALA A 67 -0.44 -9.61 -12.72
C ALA A 67 -1.35 -10.78 -12.34
N GLU A 68 -1.01 -12.00 -12.74
CA GLU A 68 -1.74 -13.22 -12.37
C GLU A 68 -1.52 -13.59 -10.90
N SER A 69 -0.29 -13.46 -10.38
CA SER A 69 0.04 -13.81 -9.00
C SER A 69 -0.47 -12.80 -7.95
N LEU A 70 -0.62 -11.54 -8.31
CA LEU A 70 -0.92 -10.47 -7.34
C LEU A 70 -2.27 -10.68 -6.60
N PRO A 71 -3.37 -11.05 -7.28
CA PRO A 71 -4.63 -11.36 -6.60
C PRO A 71 -4.56 -12.58 -5.68
N GLU A 72 -3.62 -13.51 -5.90
CA GLU A 72 -3.47 -14.74 -5.10
C GLU A 72 -3.04 -14.44 -3.66
N TYR A 73 -2.50 -13.24 -3.38
CA TYR A 73 -2.23 -12.81 -2.02
C TYR A 73 -3.50 -12.60 -1.19
N GLY A 74 -4.67 -12.37 -1.80
CA GLY A 74 -5.93 -12.22 -1.07
C GLY A 74 -6.07 -10.92 -0.26
N ILE A 75 -5.39 -9.84 -0.68
CA ILE A 75 -5.56 -8.51 -0.07
C ILE A 75 -6.99 -8.04 -0.30
N ASP A 76 -7.65 -7.55 0.75
CA ASP A 76 -9.00 -7.00 0.68
C ASP A 76 -8.98 -5.66 -0.06
N LEU A 77 -9.57 -5.63 -1.25
CA LEU A 77 -9.61 -4.45 -2.11
C LEU A 77 -10.88 -3.64 -1.88
N VAL A 78 -10.72 -2.41 -1.41
CA VAL A 78 -11.82 -1.52 -1.05
C VAL A 78 -12.16 -0.58 -2.21
N PRO A 79 -13.39 -0.59 -2.73
CA PRO A 79 -13.79 0.29 -3.83
C PRO A 79 -13.80 1.76 -3.37
N PHE A 80 -13.62 2.68 -4.32
CA PHE A 80 -13.58 4.13 -4.04
C PHE A 80 -14.78 4.63 -3.22
N THR A 81 -15.98 4.11 -3.48
CA THR A 81 -17.21 4.45 -2.74
C THR A 81 -17.14 4.11 -1.25
N GLU A 82 -16.19 3.26 -0.86
CA GLU A 82 -15.97 2.79 0.51
C GLU A 82 -14.61 3.26 1.07
N SER A 83 -13.82 4.06 0.35
CA SER A 83 -12.49 4.49 0.81
C SER A 83 -12.52 5.66 1.81
N GLY A 84 -13.69 6.20 2.14
CA GLY A 84 -13.83 7.32 3.09
C GLY A 84 -13.68 8.69 2.40
N SER A 85 -13.19 9.69 3.14
CA SER A 85 -13.15 11.10 2.73
C SER A 85 -11.95 11.43 1.82
N VAL A 86 -11.68 10.63 0.80
CA VAL A 86 -10.46 10.72 -0.05
C VAL A 86 -10.22 12.13 -0.58
N ALA A 87 -11.24 12.77 -1.14
CA ALA A 87 -11.09 14.11 -1.73
C ALA A 87 -10.79 15.20 -0.70
N ALA A 88 -11.36 15.10 0.51
CA ALA A 88 -11.10 16.07 1.57
C ALA A 88 -9.66 15.93 2.09
N ILE A 89 -9.22 14.69 2.33
CA ILE A 89 -7.85 14.41 2.79
C ILE A 89 -6.81 14.80 1.73
N ALA A 90 -7.11 14.61 0.44
CA ALA A 90 -6.23 15.06 -0.63
C ALA A 90 -6.04 16.58 -0.62
N ASP A 91 -7.12 17.33 -0.40
CA ASP A 91 -7.10 18.80 -0.31
C ASP A 91 -6.36 19.29 0.95
N ASP A 92 -6.60 18.61 2.09
CA ASP A 92 -5.93 18.93 3.36
C ASP A 92 -4.41 18.68 3.32
N LEU A 93 -3.98 17.62 2.63
CA LEU A 93 -2.57 17.21 2.54
C LEU A 93 -1.83 17.78 1.31
N ASP A 94 -2.49 18.54 0.43
CA ASP A 94 -1.98 18.92 -0.90
C ASP A 94 -1.35 17.73 -1.66
N SER A 95 -2.00 16.56 -1.57
CA SER A 95 -1.48 15.28 -2.07
C SER A 95 -2.30 14.76 -3.25
N THR A 96 -1.79 13.73 -3.93
CA THR A 96 -2.56 13.10 -5.01
C THR A 96 -3.75 12.33 -4.44
N ILE A 97 -4.84 12.20 -5.21
CA ILE A 97 -6.01 11.39 -4.81
C ILE A 97 -5.62 9.92 -4.57
N TYR A 98 -4.57 9.43 -5.25
CA TYR A 98 -4.06 8.08 -5.08
C TYR A 98 -3.44 7.90 -3.70
N ASP A 99 -2.51 8.78 -3.33
CA ASP A 99 -1.87 8.83 -2.01
C ASP A 99 -2.90 8.99 -0.88
N ALA A 100 -3.79 9.98 -1.03
CA ALA A 100 -4.86 10.25 -0.08
C ALA A 100 -5.81 9.06 0.09
N SER A 101 -5.98 8.19 -0.92
CA SER A 101 -6.87 7.03 -0.81
C SER A 101 -6.39 6.01 0.23
N TYR A 102 -5.09 5.86 0.43
CA TYR A 102 -4.52 5.00 1.46
C TYR A 102 -4.70 5.58 2.86
N VAL A 103 -4.45 6.89 3.01
CA VAL A 103 -4.62 7.60 4.29
C VAL A 103 -6.10 7.64 4.69
N ALA A 104 -7.00 7.90 3.75
CA ALA A 104 -8.44 7.88 3.96
C ALA A 104 -8.94 6.51 4.41
N LEU A 105 -8.42 5.44 3.80
CA LEU A 105 -8.77 4.09 4.19
C LEU A 105 -8.24 3.76 5.58
N ALA A 106 -7.00 4.15 5.91
CA ALA A 106 -6.42 3.98 7.23
C ALA A 106 -7.24 4.71 8.30
N GLN A 107 -7.61 5.97 8.05
CA GLN A 107 -8.47 6.76 8.94
C GLN A 107 -9.84 6.09 9.14
N LYS A 108 -10.49 5.66 8.05
CA LYS A 108 -11.82 5.02 8.12
C LYS A 108 -11.80 3.73 8.95
N LEU A 109 -10.71 2.96 8.85
CA LEU A 109 -10.56 1.67 9.52
C LEU A 109 -9.92 1.77 10.91
N ASP A 110 -9.64 2.99 11.39
CA ASP A 110 -8.93 3.24 12.65
C ASP A 110 -7.63 2.42 12.76
N THR A 111 -6.84 2.48 11.69
CA THR A 111 -5.57 1.74 11.55
C THR A 111 -4.52 2.60 10.86
N LYS A 112 -3.38 2.00 10.53
CA LYS A 112 -2.28 2.64 9.80
C LYS A 112 -2.07 2.06 8.41
N VAL A 113 -1.55 2.88 7.52
CA VAL A 113 -0.93 2.46 6.26
C VAL A 113 0.57 2.24 6.46
N TYR A 114 1.07 1.10 5.99
CA TYR A 114 2.51 0.92 5.76
C TYR A 114 2.88 1.34 4.35
N THR A 115 3.82 2.27 4.23
CA THR A 115 4.33 2.81 2.96
C THR A 115 5.86 2.74 2.89
N ALA A 116 6.39 2.65 1.68
CA ALA A 116 7.80 2.90 1.40
C ALA A 116 8.04 4.24 0.68
N ASP A 117 6.99 5.02 0.44
CA ASP A 117 7.08 6.37 -0.09
C ASP A 117 7.36 7.35 1.05
N ARG A 118 8.51 8.00 0.97
CA ARG A 118 8.88 9.03 1.96
C ARG A 118 8.15 10.34 1.71
N LYS A 119 7.83 10.64 0.46
CA LYS A 119 7.12 11.86 0.11
C LYS A 119 5.72 11.84 0.72
N LEU A 120 5.03 10.70 0.63
CA LEU A 120 3.75 10.51 1.31
C LEU A 120 3.84 10.88 2.79
N LEU A 121 4.89 10.44 3.49
CA LEU A 121 5.09 10.72 4.92
C LEU A 121 5.51 12.17 5.21
N GLU A 122 6.21 12.82 4.29
CA GLU A 122 6.63 14.22 4.38
C GLU A 122 5.44 15.17 4.16
N ASP A 123 4.48 14.76 3.33
CA ASP A 123 3.25 15.49 3.04
C ASP A 123 2.22 15.37 4.19
N LEU A 124 2.41 14.47 5.17
CA LEU A 124 1.51 14.33 6.32
C LEU A 124 1.71 15.46 7.34
N ASP A 125 0.63 16.17 7.61
CA ASP A 125 0.54 17.08 8.75
C ASP A 125 0.15 16.37 10.06
N SER A 126 0.16 17.12 11.17
CA SER A 126 -0.02 16.60 12.53
C SER A 126 -1.32 15.81 12.76
N GLU A 127 -2.36 16.02 11.95
CA GLU A 127 -3.64 15.30 12.05
C GLU A 127 -3.55 13.87 11.50
N TYR A 128 -2.71 13.64 10.49
CA TYR A 128 -2.64 12.37 9.75
C TYR A 128 -1.35 11.59 10.03
N THR A 129 -0.41 12.16 10.79
CA THR A 129 0.91 11.56 11.05
C THR A 129 0.84 10.16 11.68
N GLU A 130 -0.13 9.92 12.57
CA GLU A 130 -0.29 8.62 13.25
C GLU A 130 -0.90 7.54 12.33
N LEU A 131 -1.46 7.93 11.19
CA LEU A 131 -2.11 7.02 10.25
C LEU A 131 -1.13 6.38 9.26
N ALA A 132 0.13 6.80 9.20
CA ALA A 132 1.08 6.23 8.25
C ALA A 132 2.42 5.92 8.90
N GLU A 133 3.00 4.79 8.52
CA GLU A 133 4.29 4.37 9.01
C GLU A 133 5.18 3.87 7.88
N HIS A 134 6.44 4.29 7.89
CA HIS A 134 7.40 3.79 6.93
C HIS A 134 7.71 2.30 7.18
N ILE A 135 7.68 1.47 6.14
CA ILE A 135 7.87 0.01 6.21
C ILE A 135 9.17 -0.41 6.91
N ARG A 136 10.22 0.42 6.85
CA ARG A 136 11.49 0.24 7.60
C ARG A 136 11.32 -0.01 9.10
N ARG A 137 10.20 0.41 9.71
CA ARG A 137 9.91 0.22 11.13
C ARG A 137 9.24 -1.12 11.44
N TYR A 138 8.83 -1.86 10.43
CA TYR A 138 8.26 -3.19 10.59
C TYR A 138 9.37 -4.21 10.88
N SER A 139 9.25 -4.92 12.01
CA SER A 139 10.20 -5.93 12.50
C SER A 139 9.49 -7.20 12.94
#